data_AF-A0A084Y2L6-F1
#
_entry.id   AF-A0A084Y2L6-F1
#
_cell.length_a   1.000
_cell.length_b   1.000
_cell.length_c   1.000
_cell.angle_alpha   90.00
_cell.angle_beta   90.00
_cell.angle_gamma   90.00
#
_symmetry.space_group_name_H-M   'P 1'
#
loop_
_entity.id
_entity.type
_entity.pdbx_description
1 polymer ?
#
loop_
_entity_poly.entity_id
_entity_poly.type
_entity_poly.pdbx_seq_one_letter_code
_entity_poly.pdbx_strand_id
1 'polypeptide(L)'
;MKRSALIGFHHGLCYIWFTFPGDNLLIASIGQKASDLWDAGSELFDPAAAAFVGNNDLRTPQNGVVRFDFAELAGFNGLTTGAGYVFNSALTADSDVYRISFAVVPEPETAVLIAVGLFAVAGASRRRRGQSSASALAPA
;
A
#
# COMPACT_ATOMS: atom_id res chain seq x y z
N MET A 1 -12.32 -2.55 -17.55
CA MET A 1 -11.03 -2.81 -16.88
C MET A 1 -10.94 -4.30 -16.62
N LYS A 2 -10.03 -5.01 -17.30
CA LYS A 2 -9.35 -6.28 -16.91
C LYS A 2 -8.81 -7.01 -18.16
N ARG A 3 -7.76 -6.45 -18.77
CA ARG A 3 -6.48 -7.15 -18.69
C ARG A 3 -5.94 -6.90 -17.30
N SER A 4 -5.63 -7.96 -16.57
CA SER A 4 -5.15 -7.84 -15.20
C SER A 4 -3.67 -7.46 -15.24
N ALA A 5 -3.35 -6.17 -15.43
CA ALA A 5 -2.04 -5.67 -15.05
C ALA A 5 -2.08 -5.44 -13.54
N LEU A 6 -1.18 -6.10 -12.80
CA LEU A 6 -1.02 -5.89 -11.37
C LEU A 6 0.25 -5.07 -11.12
N ILE A 7 0.11 -4.03 -10.31
CA ILE A 7 1.25 -3.40 -9.64
C ILE A 7 1.23 -4.00 -8.24
N GLY A 8 2.24 -4.81 -7.91
CA GLY A 8 2.26 -5.54 -6.66
C GLY A 8 3.66 -6.04 -6.34
N PHE A 9 3.94 -6.20 -5.05
CA PHE A 9 5.18 -6.79 -4.57
C PHE A 9 5.03 -8.30 -4.46
N HIS A 10 6.00 -9.04 -4.96
CA HIS A 10 6.21 -10.44 -4.61
C HIS A 10 7.56 -10.61 -3.94
N HIS A 11 7.65 -11.58 -3.02
CA HIS A 11 8.80 -11.87 -2.15
C HIS A 11 10.12 -12.21 -2.88
N GLY A 12 10.13 -12.21 -4.22
CA GLY A 12 11.32 -12.46 -5.05
C GLY A 12 12.36 -11.34 -5.02
N LEU A 13 12.00 -10.15 -4.55
CA LEU A 13 12.93 -9.09 -4.17
C LEU A 13 12.77 -8.87 -2.65
N CYS A 14 13.66 -9.49 -1.88
CA CYS A 14 13.64 -9.43 -0.42
C CYS A 14 13.96 -8.01 0.05
N TYR A 15 12.93 -7.19 0.25
CA TYR A 15 13.05 -5.90 0.92
C TYR A 15 12.78 -6.09 2.41
N ILE A 16 13.81 -5.87 3.23
CA ILE A 16 13.66 -5.76 4.69
C ILE A 16 13.27 -4.31 4.99
N TRP A 17 12.06 -4.11 5.50
CA TRP A 17 11.45 -2.79 5.69
C TRP A 17 11.81 -2.13 7.02
N PHE A 18 12.06 -2.95 8.05
CA PHE A 18 12.30 -2.50 9.44
C PHE A 18 13.41 -3.34 10.09
N THR A 19 14.15 -2.72 11.02
CA THR A 19 15.11 -3.42 11.89
C THR A 19 14.67 -3.43 13.35
N PHE A 20 14.76 -4.58 14.00
CA PHE A 20 14.69 -4.68 15.46
C PHE A 20 16.05 -4.31 16.10
N PRO A 21 16.06 -3.69 17.31
CA PRO A 21 14.94 -3.51 18.23
C PRO A 21 14.30 -2.10 18.18
N GLY A 22 14.33 -1.40 17.05
CA GLY A 22 14.02 0.04 17.01
C GLY A 22 12.99 0.52 15.97
N ASP A 23 12.29 -0.38 15.25
CA ASP A 23 11.26 -0.05 14.25
C ASP A 23 11.62 1.09 13.28
N ASN A 24 12.91 1.26 13.01
CA ASN A 24 13.38 2.28 12.10
C ASN A 24 13.06 1.83 10.68
N LEU A 25 12.30 2.67 9.96
CA LEU A 25 12.03 2.48 8.54
C LEU A 25 13.35 2.59 7.76
N LEU A 26 13.77 1.49 7.15
CA LEU A 26 15.03 1.44 6.39
C LEU A 26 14.90 1.99 4.98
N ILE A 27 13.72 1.83 4.38
CA ILE A 27 13.43 2.21 3.01
C ILE A 27 12.18 3.07 3.00
N ALA A 28 12.36 4.36 2.76
CA ALA A 28 11.26 5.33 2.73
C ALA A 28 10.43 5.25 1.44
N SER A 29 10.96 4.65 0.37
CA SER A 29 10.22 4.44 -0.87
C SER A 29 10.85 3.40 -1.78
N ILE A 30 10.03 2.79 -2.62
CA ILE A 30 10.45 1.97 -3.76
C ILE A 30 9.95 2.63 -5.05
N GLY A 31 10.86 2.85 -5.99
CA GLY A 31 10.53 3.16 -7.38
C GLY A 31 10.26 1.88 -8.17
N GLN A 32 9.24 1.91 -9.01
CA GLN A 32 8.94 0.83 -9.95
C GLN A 32 9.28 1.31 -11.35
N LYS A 33 10.09 0.51 -12.04
CA LYS A 33 10.43 0.73 -13.45
C LYS A 33 9.39 0.08 -14.34
N ALA A 34 9.31 0.51 -15.60
CA ALA A 34 8.40 -0.09 -16.56
C ALA A 34 8.74 -1.57 -16.80
N SER A 35 10.02 -1.95 -16.72
CA SER A 35 10.47 -3.35 -16.72
C SER A 35 9.86 -4.20 -15.61
N ASP A 36 9.43 -3.56 -14.53
CA ASP A 36 8.87 -4.23 -13.35
C ASP A 36 7.35 -4.40 -13.48
N LEU A 37 6.75 -4.17 -14.65
CA LEU A 37 5.33 -4.36 -14.89
C LEU A 37 4.99 -5.84 -15.15
N TRP A 38 3.92 -6.29 -14.50
CA TRP A 38 3.47 -7.68 -14.52
C TRP A 38 2.31 -7.86 -15.51
N ASP A 39 2.41 -8.85 -16.38
CA ASP A 39 1.27 -9.46 -17.04
C ASP A 39 0.74 -10.59 -16.15
N ALA A 40 -0.57 -10.59 -15.86
CA ALA A 40 -1.22 -11.66 -15.11
C ALA A 40 -1.30 -12.98 -15.86
N GLY A 41 -1.08 -12.99 -17.17
CA GLY A 41 -1.10 -14.22 -17.96
C GLY A 41 -2.50 -14.82 -18.12
N SER A 42 -3.58 -14.07 -17.83
CA SER A 42 -4.94 -14.60 -17.90
C SER A 42 -5.48 -14.76 -19.33
N GLU A 43 -5.00 -13.94 -20.26
CA GLU A 43 -5.48 -13.86 -21.64
C GLU A 43 -4.37 -13.61 -22.65
N LEU A 44 -4.52 -14.09 -23.90
CA LEU A 44 -3.56 -13.85 -24.98
C LEU A 44 -3.47 -12.37 -25.34
N PHE A 45 -2.28 -11.94 -25.77
CA PHE A 45 -2.10 -10.64 -26.38
C PHE A 45 -2.83 -10.54 -27.73
N ASP A 46 -3.89 -9.74 -27.74
CA ASP A 46 -4.62 -9.32 -28.95
C ASP A 46 -5.06 -7.85 -28.82
N PRO A 47 -4.55 -6.93 -29.64
CA PRO A 47 -4.97 -5.53 -29.60
C PRO A 47 -6.45 -5.31 -29.92
N ALA A 48 -7.06 -6.15 -30.77
CA ALA A 48 -8.48 -6.04 -31.08
C ALA A 48 -9.37 -6.40 -29.88
N ALA A 49 -8.85 -7.19 -28.94
CA ALA A 49 -9.53 -7.56 -27.70
C ALA A 49 -9.19 -6.65 -26.50
N ALA A 50 -8.23 -5.72 -26.64
CA ALA A 50 -7.77 -4.94 -25.50
C ALA A 50 -8.73 -3.80 -25.14
N ALA A 51 -9.04 -3.65 -23.86
CA ALA A 51 -10.08 -2.73 -23.38
C ALA A 51 -9.88 -1.23 -23.71
N PHE A 52 -8.68 -0.80 -24.04
CA PHE A 52 -8.39 0.62 -24.32
C PHE A 52 -8.28 0.96 -25.81
N VAL A 53 -8.20 -0.04 -26.70
CA VAL A 53 -8.10 0.14 -28.16
C VAL A 53 -9.11 -0.67 -28.96
N GLY A 54 -9.69 -1.73 -28.38
CA GLY A 54 -10.54 -2.69 -29.06
C GLY A 54 -11.79 -3.09 -28.26
N ASN A 55 -12.35 -4.25 -28.59
CA ASN A 55 -13.54 -4.80 -27.95
C ASN A 55 -13.17 -5.92 -26.98
N ASN A 56 -13.32 -5.66 -25.68
CA ASN A 56 -13.03 -6.60 -24.60
C ASN A 56 -13.84 -7.92 -24.64
N ASP A 57 -14.92 -7.97 -25.41
CA ASP A 57 -15.71 -9.20 -25.61
C ASP A 57 -14.96 -10.26 -26.43
N LEU A 58 -13.94 -9.87 -27.19
CA LEU A 58 -13.13 -10.75 -28.06
C LEU A 58 -11.95 -11.44 -27.32
N ARG A 59 -11.88 -11.30 -26.00
CA ARG A 59 -10.79 -11.85 -25.18
C ARG A 59 -10.62 -13.37 -25.35
N THR A 60 -9.38 -13.81 -25.51
CA THR A 60 -9.02 -15.23 -25.59
C THR A 60 -8.30 -15.66 -24.30
N PRO A 61 -8.88 -16.56 -23.48
CA PRO A 61 -8.22 -17.07 -22.28
C PRO A 61 -6.93 -17.82 -22.62
N GLN A 62 -5.86 -17.63 -21.83
CA GLN A 62 -4.59 -18.37 -22.02
C GLN A 62 -4.21 -19.24 -20.82
N ASN A 63 -4.84 -19.04 -19.65
CA ASN A 63 -4.51 -19.76 -18.39
C ASN A 63 -3.00 -19.81 -18.10
N GLY A 64 -2.29 -18.73 -18.40
CA GLY A 64 -0.86 -18.58 -18.19
C GLY A 64 -0.52 -18.26 -16.75
N VAL A 65 0.76 -18.04 -16.51
CA VAL A 65 1.30 -17.62 -15.22
C VAL A 65 1.63 -16.13 -15.27
N VAL A 66 1.67 -15.55 -14.08
CA VAL A 66 2.05 -14.15 -13.91
C VAL A 66 3.55 -13.99 -14.19
N ARG A 67 3.93 -13.01 -15.02
CA ARG A 67 5.32 -12.75 -15.42
C ARG A 67 5.59 -11.26 -15.66
N PHE A 68 6.87 -10.87 -15.68
CA PHE A 68 7.27 -9.56 -16.19
C PHE A 68 7.15 -9.55 -17.72
N ASP A 69 6.36 -8.62 -18.26
CA ASP A 69 6.19 -8.50 -19.71
C ASP A 69 5.84 -7.06 -20.13
N PHE A 70 6.82 -6.18 -20.04
CA PHE A 70 6.67 -4.79 -20.50
C PHE A 70 6.62 -4.67 -22.04
N ALA A 71 7.25 -5.60 -22.76
CA ALA A 71 7.43 -5.49 -24.21
C ALA A 71 6.10 -5.49 -24.97
N GLU A 72 5.10 -6.24 -24.48
CA GLU A 72 3.76 -6.28 -25.08
C GLU A 72 3.07 -4.91 -25.13
N LEU A 73 3.40 -3.97 -24.22
CA LEU A 73 2.81 -2.63 -24.22
C LEU A 73 3.13 -1.86 -25.52
N ALA A 74 4.27 -2.13 -26.14
CA ALA A 74 4.64 -1.52 -27.42
C ALA A 74 3.75 -1.99 -28.58
N GLY A 75 3.12 -3.17 -28.46
CA GLY A 75 2.20 -3.71 -29.47
C GLY A 75 0.91 -2.89 -29.65
N PHE A 76 0.67 -1.91 -28.79
CA PHE A 76 -0.44 -0.97 -28.90
C PHE A 76 -0.06 0.36 -29.57
N ASN A 77 1.23 0.62 -29.81
CA ASN A 77 1.69 1.88 -30.38
C ASN A 77 1.10 2.10 -31.78
N GLY A 78 0.57 3.29 -32.03
CA GLY A 78 -0.07 3.64 -33.31
C GLY A 78 -1.55 3.28 -33.40
N LEU A 79 -2.12 2.58 -32.41
CA LEU A 79 -3.54 2.25 -32.38
C LEU A 79 -4.37 3.39 -31.77
N THR A 80 -5.54 3.65 -32.34
CA THR A 80 -6.49 4.61 -31.79
C THR A 80 -7.18 4.00 -30.57
N THR A 81 -7.12 4.71 -29.45
CA THR A 81 -7.79 4.32 -28.22
C THR A 81 -9.30 4.60 -28.29
N GLY A 82 -10.07 3.96 -27.42
CA GLY A 82 -11.51 4.23 -27.26
C GLY A 82 -11.81 5.69 -26.84
N ALA A 83 -10.81 6.42 -26.35
CA ALA A 83 -10.89 7.84 -26.03
C ALA A 83 -10.55 8.77 -27.21
N GLY A 84 -10.21 8.24 -28.38
CA GLY A 84 -10.02 9.00 -29.62
C GLY A 84 -8.60 9.54 -29.86
N TYR A 85 -7.61 9.14 -29.06
CA TYR A 85 -6.20 9.49 -29.28
C TYR A 85 -5.37 8.27 -29.70
N VAL A 86 -4.27 8.51 -30.41
CA VAL A 86 -3.31 7.46 -30.80
C VAL A 86 -2.45 7.08 -29.60
N PHE A 87 -2.47 5.81 -29.23
CA PHE A 87 -1.62 5.29 -28.16
C PHE A 87 -0.15 5.35 -28.58
N ASN A 88 0.69 5.90 -27.69
CA ASN A 88 2.12 5.86 -27.78
C ASN A 88 2.66 5.78 -26.35
N SER A 89 3.23 4.63 -25.97
CA SER A 89 3.60 4.37 -24.58
C SER A 89 4.58 5.39 -24.02
N ALA A 90 5.49 5.97 -24.84
CA ALA A 90 6.58 6.88 -24.44
C ALA A 90 7.49 6.36 -23.30
N LEU A 91 7.19 5.21 -22.71
CA LEU A 91 7.96 4.55 -21.66
C LEU A 91 9.04 3.67 -22.29
N THR A 92 10.19 3.68 -21.65
CA THR A 92 11.27 2.70 -21.82
C THR A 92 11.28 1.76 -20.62
N ALA A 93 11.99 0.63 -20.71
CA ALA A 93 12.13 -0.31 -19.60
C ALA A 93 12.58 0.37 -18.29
N ASP A 94 13.50 1.33 -18.36
CA ASP A 94 14.04 2.07 -17.21
C ASP A 94 13.20 3.28 -16.76
N SER A 95 12.06 3.54 -17.42
CA SER A 95 11.18 4.64 -17.06
C SER A 95 10.51 4.38 -15.72
N ASP A 96 10.49 5.38 -14.84
CA ASP A 96 9.74 5.30 -13.58
C ASP A 96 8.23 5.37 -13.88
N VAL A 97 7.49 4.34 -13.48
CA VAL A 97 6.04 4.24 -13.72
C VAL A 97 5.22 4.42 -12.44
N TYR A 98 5.79 4.09 -11.29
CA TYR A 98 5.11 4.20 -10.01
C TYR A 98 6.09 4.35 -8.87
N ARG A 99 5.66 4.97 -7.76
CA ARG A 99 6.43 5.06 -6.52
C ARG A 99 5.54 4.70 -5.35
N ILE A 100 6.07 3.83 -4.48
CA ILE A 100 5.42 3.44 -3.25
C ILE A 100 6.24 4.03 -2.11
N SER A 101 5.59 4.81 -1.26
CA SER A 101 6.23 5.50 -0.14
C SER A 101 5.77 4.92 1.19
N PHE A 102 6.69 4.88 2.15
CA PHE A 102 6.47 4.38 3.49
C PHE A 102 6.73 5.49 4.49
N ALA A 103 5.96 5.51 5.57
CA ALA A 103 6.14 6.43 6.67
C ALA A 103 5.84 5.71 7.97
N VAL A 104 6.63 5.99 8.99
CA VAL A 104 6.28 5.62 10.37
C VAL A 104 5.16 6.55 10.80
N VAL A 105 4.03 5.97 11.19
CA VAL A 105 2.91 6.72 11.74
C VAL A 105 3.03 6.68 13.27
N PRO A 106 3.25 7.81 13.95
CA PRO A 106 3.28 7.85 15.41
C PRO A 106 1.96 7.33 15.99
N GLU A 107 2.02 6.60 17.11
CA GLU A 107 0.80 6.12 17.76
C GLU A 107 -0.14 7.28 18.14
N PRO A 108 -1.43 7.22 17.78
CA PRO A 108 -2.39 8.26 18.13
C PRO A 108 -2.65 8.21 19.64
N GLU A 109 -2.25 9.28 20.36
CA GLU A 109 -2.61 9.72 21.73
C GLU A 109 -2.76 8.69 22.86
N THR A 110 -2.43 7.42 22.64
CA THR A 110 -2.64 6.33 23.60
C THR A 110 -1.78 6.56 24.83
N ALA A 111 -0.55 7.06 24.65
CA ALA A 111 0.30 7.51 25.74
C ALA A 111 -0.32 8.66 26.55
N VAL A 112 -1.01 9.60 25.89
CA VAL A 112 -1.69 10.72 26.54
C VAL A 112 -2.89 10.22 27.36
N LEU A 113 -3.69 9.32 26.78
CA LEU A 113 -4.84 8.73 27.47
C LEU A 113 -4.43 7.87 28.68
N ILE A 114 -3.34 7.09 28.54
CA ILE A 114 -2.76 6.33 29.66
C ILE A 114 -2.29 7.29 30.76
N ALA A 115 -1.56 8.35 30.40
CA ALA A 115 -1.07 9.33 31.36
C ALA A 115 -2.23 10.02 32.11
N VAL A 116 -3.25 10.49 31.38
CA VAL A 116 -4.44 11.12 31.96
C VAL A 116 -5.19 10.14 32.89
N GLY A 117 -5.36 8.88 32.47
CA GLY A 117 -5.97 7.84 33.29
C GLY A 117 -5.21 7.59 34.59
N LEU A 118 -3.88 7.48 34.52
CA LEU A 118 -3.01 7.32 35.69
C LEU A 118 -3.09 8.51 36.65
N PHE A 119 -3.08 9.74 36.13
CA PHE A 119 -3.21 10.94 36.96
C PHE A 119 -4.59 11.05 37.63
N ALA A 120 -5.67 10.67 36.94
CA ALA A 120 -7.01 10.63 37.52
C ALA A 120 -7.10 9.62 38.68
N VAL A 121 -6.53 8.42 38.51
CA VAL A 121 -6.49 7.38 39.55
C VAL A 121 -5.61 7.80 40.74
N ALA A 122 -4.45 8.39 40.48
CA ALA A 122 -3.56 8.91 41.53
C ALA A 122 -4.22 10.06 42.32
N GLY A 123 -4.94 10.96 41.65
CA GLY A 123 -5.69 12.03 42.29
C GLY A 123 -6.82 11.51 43.18
N ALA A 124 -7.60 10.54 42.69
CA ALA A 124 -8.70 9.94 43.44
C ALA A 124 -8.22 9.15 44.67
N SER A 125 -7.12 8.39 44.55
CA SER A 125 -6.55 7.61 45.65
C SER A 125 -5.95 8.50 46.75
N ARG A 126 -5.32 9.62 46.39
CA ARG A 126 -4.80 10.59 47.35
C ARG A 126 -5.92 11.29 48.15
N ARG A 127 -7.06 11.59 47.50
CA ARG A 127 -8.24 12.17 48.17
C ARG A 127 -8.87 11.21 49.19
N ARG A 128 -8.96 9.91 48.86
CA ARG A 128 -9.51 8.90 49.77
C ARG A 128 -8.67 8.72 51.03
N ARG A 129 -7.33 8.82 50.93
CA ARG A 129 -6.45 8.76 52.11
C ARG A 129 -6.57 9.97 53.05
N GLY A 130 -6.91 11.15 52.53
CA GLY A 130 -7.12 12.35 53.35
C GLY A 130 -8.43 12.37 54.15
N GLN A 131 -9.41 11.55 53.77
CA GLN A 131 -10.71 11.48 54.45
C GLN A 131 -10.74 10.45 55.60
N SER A 132 -9.81 9.50 55.64
CA SER A 132 -9.77 8.44 56.67
C SER A 132 -9.37 8.94 58.07
N SER A 133 -8.88 10.18 58.21
CA SER A 133 -8.41 10.72 59.49
C SER A 133 -9.42 11.63 60.21
N ALA A 134 -10.55 11.97 59.58
CA ALA A 134 -11.52 12.94 60.13
C ALA A 134 -12.70 12.31 60.88
N SER A 135 -12.83 10.98 60.90
CA SER A 135 -14.01 10.29 61.48
C SER A 135 -13.71 9.47 62.74
N ALA A 136 -12.51 9.54 63.31
CA ALA A 136 -12.10 8.70 64.45
C ALA A 136 -12.03 9.42 65.81
N LEU A 137 -12.58 10.64 65.95
CA LEU A 137 -12.54 11.38 67.22
C LEU A 137 -13.88 12.06 67.56
N ALA A 138 -14.80 11.30 68.18
CA ALA A 138 -15.85 11.69 69.15
C ALA A 138 -17.02 10.69 69.11
N PRO A 139 -17.83 10.47 70.17
CA PRO A 139 -17.65 10.75 71.62
C PRO A 139 -17.95 9.53 72.53
N ALA A 140 -17.58 9.62 73.82
CA ALA A 140 -18.36 9.18 74.99
C ALA A 140 -17.68 9.73 76.26
#